data_AF-F3AX56-F1
#
_entry.id   AF-F3AX56-F1
#
_cell.length_a   1.000
_cell.length_b   1.000
_cell.length_c   1.000
_cell.angle_alpha   90.00
_cell.angle_beta   90.00
_cell.angle_gamma   90.00
#
_symmetry.space_group_name_H-M   'P 1'
#
loop_
_entity.id
_entity.type
_entity.pdbx_description
1 polymer ?
#
loop_
_entity_poly.entity_id
_entity_poly.type
_entity_poly.pdbx_seq_one_letter_code
_entity_poly.pdbx_strand_id
1 'polypeptide(L)'
;MIRRIIQIDEEKCNGCGACAEACHEGAIGMVNGKATLLRDDYCDGLGDCLPTCPTGAISFVEREAAAYDEKAVQENMRKKAKSNHAAVPHTGCPGSRMQRIQHSQETTPSARVQTESQLGQWPCQIKLVPTNALYFDGAKLLIAADCSAYAYARMHEDFMRGKITIIGCPKLDSIDYSEKLTQIIQNNNIQSVTVVRMEVPCCGGLELAAKKALQASGKFIPWQIVTISLDGKILE
;
A
#
# COMPACT_ATOMS: atom_id res chain seq x y z
N MET A 1 37.36 11.97 -8.66
CA MET A 1 37.02 12.36 -10.04
C MET A 1 35.87 13.34 -9.97
N ILE A 2 35.84 14.36 -10.83
CA ILE A 2 34.69 15.25 -10.91
C ILE A 2 33.47 14.45 -11.37
N ARG A 3 32.39 14.51 -10.60
CA ARG A 3 31.11 13.87 -10.92
C ARG A 3 29.96 14.69 -10.37
N ARG A 4 28.79 14.51 -11.00
CA ARG A 4 27.53 15.04 -10.49
C ARG A 4 27.11 14.24 -9.27
N ILE A 5 26.98 14.93 -8.14
CA ILE A 5 26.60 14.35 -6.84
C ILE A 5 25.62 15.29 -6.13
N ILE A 6 24.94 14.81 -5.10
CA ILE A 6 24.08 15.67 -4.29
C ILE A 6 24.89 16.53 -3.31
N GLN A 7 24.35 17.68 -2.97
CA GLN A 7 24.75 18.55 -1.86
C GLN A 7 23.54 18.81 -0.99
N ILE A 8 23.73 18.79 0.33
CA ILE A 8 22.69 19.09 1.31
C ILE A 8 23.02 20.45 1.94
N ASP A 9 22.02 21.34 1.93
CA ASP A 9 22.02 22.63 2.61
C ASP A 9 21.53 22.44 4.05
N GLU A 10 22.45 22.53 5.00
CA GLU A 10 22.15 22.30 6.42
C GLU A 10 21.23 23.36 7.02
N GLU A 11 21.22 24.58 6.48
CA GLU A 11 20.36 25.66 6.97
C GLU A 11 18.90 25.38 6.60
N LYS A 12 18.66 24.88 5.39
CA LYS A 12 17.32 24.49 4.92
C LYS A 12 16.87 23.12 5.42
N CYS A 13 17.80 22.26 5.82
CA CYS A 13 17.46 20.92 6.30
C CYS A 13 16.72 21.01 7.64
N ASN A 14 15.50 20.49 7.73
CA ASN A 14 14.74 20.43 8.97
C ASN A 14 14.97 19.14 9.80
N GLY A 15 15.85 18.26 9.33
CA GLY A 15 16.18 17.01 10.04
C GLY A 15 15.16 15.89 9.92
N CYS A 16 14.17 15.98 9.03
CA CYS A 16 13.09 14.99 8.94
C CYS A 16 13.53 13.56 8.53
N GLY A 17 14.71 13.39 7.93
CA GLY A 17 15.26 12.08 7.56
C GLY A 17 14.68 11.43 6.30
N ALA A 18 13.69 12.04 5.62
CA ALA A 18 13.05 11.48 4.43
C ALA A 18 14.04 11.12 3.30
N CYS A 19 15.10 11.92 3.13
CA CYS A 19 16.15 11.65 2.15
C CYS A 19 17.05 10.47 2.53
N ALA A 20 17.31 10.25 3.82
CA ALA A 20 18.10 9.13 4.31
C ALA A 20 17.33 7.80 4.15
N GLU A 21 16.00 7.83 4.30
CA GLU A 21 15.13 6.68 4.05
C GLU A 21 15.00 6.38 2.55
N ALA A 22 14.90 7.42 1.70
CA ALA A 22 14.79 7.27 0.26
C ALA A 22 16.07 6.79 -0.43
N CYS A 23 17.24 6.96 0.21
CA CYS A 23 18.53 6.58 -0.39
C CYS A 23 18.76 5.07 -0.30
N HIS A 24 18.53 4.37 -1.41
CA HIS A 24 18.66 2.92 -1.50
C HIS A 24 20.08 2.43 -1.23
N GLU A 25 21.07 3.22 -1.66
CA GLU A 25 22.50 2.93 -1.53
C GLU A 25 23.01 3.17 -0.10
N GLY A 26 22.22 3.89 0.71
CA GLY A 26 22.58 4.27 2.08
C GLY A 26 23.72 5.28 2.16
N ALA A 27 23.85 6.14 1.15
CA ALA A 27 24.86 7.21 1.09
C ALA A 27 24.60 8.35 2.08
N ILE A 28 23.32 8.60 2.39
CA ILE A 28 22.87 9.67 3.29
C ILE A 28 22.61 9.09 4.69
N GLY A 29 23.06 9.79 5.72
CA GLY A 29 22.72 9.50 7.10
C GLY A 29 22.38 10.76 7.88
N MET A 30 21.97 10.59 9.14
CA MET A 30 21.62 11.70 10.03
C MET A 30 22.76 11.94 11.02
N VAL A 31 23.29 13.16 11.04
CA VAL A 31 24.35 13.60 11.96
C VAL A 31 23.88 14.88 12.63
N ASN A 32 23.90 14.92 13.97
CA ASN A 32 23.47 16.08 14.76
C ASN A 32 22.08 16.63 14.37
N GLY A 33 21.15 15.74 14.01
CA GLY A 33 19.79 16.10 13.61
C GLY A 33 19.67 16.68 12.19
N LYS A 34 20.73 16.64 11.38
CA LYS A 34 20.73 17.10 9.98
C LYS A 34 21.10 15.94 9.06
N ALA A 35 20.58 15.98 7.84
CA ALA A 35 20.95 15.01 6.82
C ALA A 35 22.34 15.35 6.28
N THR A 36 23.21 14.34 6.18
CA THR A 36 24.58 14.49 5.70
C THR A 36 24.88 13.38 4.70
N LEU A 37 25.53 13.74 3.59
CA LEU A 37 26.08 12.76 2.67
C LEU A 37 27.34 12.17 3.32
N LEU A 38 27.24 10.94 3.82
CA LEU A 38 28.32 10.29 4.57
C LEU A 38 29.34 9.62 3.65
N ARG A 39 28.89 9.20 2.47
CA ARG A 39 29.66 8.36 1.56
C ARG A 39 29.44 8.78 0.11
N ASP A 40 30.42 9.50 -0.43
CA ASP A 40 30.43 9.93 -1.83
C ASP A 40 30.45 8.75 -2.81
N ASP A 41 31.16 7.68 -2.45
CA ASP A 41 31.26 6.45 -3.22
C ASP A 41 29.98 5.62 -3.19
N TYR A 42 29.02 5.94 -2.31
CA TYR A 42 27.70 5.29 -2.29
C TYR A 42 26.65 6.11 -3.01
N CYS A 43 26.84 7.42 -3.16
CA CYS A 43 25.93 8.20 -3.99
C CYS A 43 26.16 7.83 -5.45
N ASP A 44 25.11 7.55 -6.20
CA ASP A 44 25.14 7.26 -7.63
C ASP A 44 24.95 8.53 -8.48
N GLY A 45 24.37 9.58 -7.90
CA GLY A 45 24.06 10.85 -8.56
C GLY A 45 22.73 10.84 -9.33
N LEU A 46 21.85 9.86 -9.10
CA LEU A 46 20.52 9.80 -9.74
C LEU A 46 19.51 10.77 -9.10
N GLY A 47 19.60 10.98 -7.78
CA GLY A 47 18.87 12.03 -7.09
C GLY A 47 17.49 11.66 -6.56
N ASP A 48 17.24 10.40 -6.24
CA ASP A 48 15.98 9.92 -5.64
C ASP A 48 15.61 10.64 -4.32
N CYS A 49 16.60 11.21 -3.64
CA CYS A 49 16.39 12.00 -2.43
C CYS A 49 15.86 13.42 -2.68
N LEU A 50 15.95 13.96 -3.89
CA LEU A 50 15.53 15.35 -4.18
C LEU A 50 14.01 15.51 -4.05
N PRO A 51 13.16 14.68 -4.69
CA PRO A 51 11.70 14.83 -4.61
C PRO A 51 11.14 14.61 -3.21
N THR A 52 11.86 13.90 -2.34
CA THR A 52 11.40 13.57 -0.99
C THR A 52 11.74 14.62 0.05
N CYS A 53 12.61 15.60 -0.27
CA CYS A 53 12.99 16.65 0.65
C CYS A 53 11.91 17.75 0.70
N PRO A 54 11.13 17.87 1.79
CA PRO A 54 10.01 18.81 1.85
C PRO A 54 10.45 20.29 1.90
N THR A 55 11.71 20.54 2.27
CA THR A 55 12.27 21.91 2.36
C THR A 55 13.13 22.29 1.16
N GLY A 56 13.30 21.39 0.19
CA GLY A 56 14.16 21.64 -0.98
C GLY A 56 15.64 21.85 -0.61
N ALA A 57 16.12 21.22 0.47
CA ALA A 57 17.50 21.36 0.95
C ALA A 57 18.54 20.60 0.13
N ILE A 58 18.14 19.83 -0.88
CA ILE A 58 19.04 18.96 -1.64
C ILE A 58 19.13 19.45 -3.08
N SER A 59 20.36 19.57 -3.60
CA SER A 59 20.64 20.01 -4.97
C SER A 59 21.76 19.19 -5.58
N PHE A 60 21.91 19.26 -6.90
CA PHE A 60 23.07 18.67 -7.58
C PHE A 60 24.22 19.66 -7.65
N VAL A 61 25.43 19.16 -7.45
CA VAL A 61 26.69 19.87 -7.65
C VAL A 61 27.65 19.00 -8.44
N GLU A 62 28.57 19.63 -9.16
CA GLU A 62 29.74 18.96 -9.72
C GLU A 62 30.94 19.28 -8.83
N ARG A 63 31.49 18.26 -8.20
CA ARG A 63 32.69 18.39 -7.37
C ARG A 63 33.55 17.15 -7.46
N GLU A 64 34.79 17.27 -7.00
CA GLU A 64 35.62 16.11 -6.74
C GLU A 64 34.96 15.22 -5.68
N ALA A 65 34.75 13.96 -6.04
CA ALA A 65 34.15 12.95 -5.18
C ALA A 65 34.73 11.57 -5.54
N ALA A 66 34.59 10.62 -4.61
CA ALA A 66 34.97 9.24 -4.86
C ALA A 66 34.10 8.63 -5.98
N ALA A 67 34.70 7.72 -6.76
CA ALA A 67 33.96 6.97 -7.77
C ALA A 67 32.88 6.10 -7.08
N TYR A 68 31.74 5.92 -7.74
CA TYR A 68 30.69 5.05 -7.23
C TYR A 68 31.19 3.60 -7.13
N ASP A 69 31.06 2.99 -5.95
CA ASP A 69 31.49 1.63 -5.67
C ASP A 69 30.28 0.72 -5.44
N GLU A 70 29.80 0.13 -6.53
CA GLU A 70 28.67 -0.80 -6.50
C GLU A 70 28.91 -1.99 -5.57
N LYS A 71 30.15 -2.49 -5.47
CA LYS A 71 30.47 -3.64 -4.62
C LYS A 71 30.35 -3.27 -3.14
N ALA A 72 30.86 -2.09 -2.76
CA ALA A 72 30.76 -1.60 -1.39
C ALA A 72 29.30 -1.32 -0.99
N VAL A 73 28.49 -0.77 -1.90
CA VAL A 73 27.05 -0.58 -1.70
C VAL A 73 26.33 -1.92 -1.49
N GLN A 74 26.57 -2.91 -2.35
CA GLN A 74 25.97 -4.24 -2.22
C GLN A 74 26.37 -4.93 -0.91
N GLU A 75 27.63 -4.80 -0.48
CA GLU A 75 28.10 -5.35 0.79
C GLU A 75 27.43 -4.66 1.98
N ASN A 76 27.29 -3.34 1.96
CA ASN A 76 26.58 -2.55 2.97
C ASN A 76 25.10 -2.97 3.07
N MET A 77 24.43 -3.15 1.94
CA MET A 77 23.04 -3.63 1.88
C MET A 77 22.90 -5.05 2.46
N ARG A 78 23.85 -5.95 2.14
CA ARG A 78 23.90 -7.30 2.72
C ARG A 78 24.16 -7.25 4.23
N LYS A 79 25.01 -6.34 4.72
CA LYS A 79 25.28 -6.14 6.15
C LYS A 79 24.05 -5.60 6.87
N LYS A 80 23.37 -4.58 6.34
CA LYS A 80 22.09 -4.05 6.86
C LYS A 80 21.01 -5.14 6.94
N ALA A 81 20.89 -5.98 5.91
CA ALA A 81 19.97 -7.11 5.90
C ALA A 81 20.28 -8.15 6.99
N LYS A 82 21.57 -8.38 7.30
CA LYS A 82 22.02 -9.30 8.36
C LYS A 82 21.95 -8.69 9.77
N SER A 83 22.14 -7.38 9.92
CA SER A 83 22.08 -6.68 11.21
C SER A 83 20.65 -6.39 11.68
N ASN A 84 19.66 -6.47 10.79
CA ASN A 84 18.23 -6.43 11.15
C ASN A 84 17.72 -7.68 11.88
N HIS A 85 18.62 -8.59 12.32
CA HIS A 85 18.32 -9.63 13.30
C HIS A 85 18.49 -9.21 14.77
N ALA A 86 18.85 -7.95 15.04
CA ALA A 86 18.55 -7.32 16.33
C ALA A 86 17.22 -6.55 16.23
N ALA A 87 16.16 -7.24 15.81
CA ALA A 87 14.82 -6.75 16.00
C ALA A 87 14.53 -6.78 17.51
N VAL A 88 14.66 -5.62 18.16
CA VAL A 88 13.82 -5.31 19.32
C VAL A 88 12.39 -5.73 18.94
N PRO A 89 11.66 -6.48 19.77
CA PRO A 89 10.33 -6.95 19.43
C PRO A 89 9.36 -5.77 19.45
N HIS A 90 9.45 -4.90 18.45
CA HIS A 90 8.26 -4.26 17.95
C HIS A 90 7.40 -5.40 17.46
N THR A 91 6.22 -5.51 18.07
CA THR A 91 5.13 -6.38 17.72
C THR A 91 4.84 -6.22 16.23
N GLY A 92 5.60 -6.94 15.40
CA GLY A 92 5.56 -6.82 13.95
C GLY A 92 4.12 -7.06 13.53
N CYS A 93 3.55 -6.07 12.83
CA CYS A 93 2.23 -6.14 12.26
C CYS A 93 2.00 -7.55 11.67
N PRO A 94 0.91 -8.25 12.05
CA PRO A 94 0.60 -9.58 11.50
C PRO A 94 0.65 -9.64 9.96
N GLY A 95 0.30 -8.55 9.29
CA GLY A 95 0.28 -8.44 7.83
C GLY A 95 1.63 -8.38 7.12
N SER A 96 2.75 -8.40 7.83
CA SER A 96 4.09 -8.53 7.22
C SER A 96 4.85 -9.77 7.69
N ARG A 97 4.23 -10.63 8.51
CA ARG A 97 4.86 -11.87 8.99
C ARG A 97 4.71 -12.95 7.94
N MET A 98 5.83 -13.59 7.58
CA MET A 98 5.79 -14.81 6.77
C MET A 98 5.23 -15.95 7.63
N GLN A 99 4.09 -16.51 7.22
CA GLN A 99 3.43 -17.63 7.90
C GLN A 99 2.80 -18.58 6.87
N ARG A 100 2.78 -19.88 7.18
CA ARG A 100 2.07 -20.90 6.39
C ARG A 100 0.82 -21.32 7.18
N ILE A 101 -0.34 -21.20 6.56
CA ILE A 101 -1.61 -21.61 7.17
C ILE A 101 -1.77 -23.12 6.98
N GLN A 102 -1.88 -23.86 8.08
CA GLN A 102 -2.22 -25.29 8.07
C GLN A 102 -3.73 -25.45 8.20
N HIS A 103 -4.37 -26.04 7.19
CA HIS A 103 -5.76 -26.44 7.25
C HIS A 103 -5.85 -27.94 7.48
N SER A 104 -6.72 -28.38 8.39
CA SER A 104 -7.07 -29.80 8.54
C SER A 104 -7.79 -30.27 7.27
N GLN A 105 -7.30 -31.34 6.64
CA GLN A 105 -7.97 -31.97 5.52
C GLN A 105 -9.16 -32.81 6.03
N GLU A 106 -10.29 -32.17 6.31
CA GLU A 106 -11.55 -32.88 6.47
C GLU A 106 -12.17 -33.07 5.08
N THR A 107 -11.95 -34.25 4.49
CA THR A 107 -12.50 -34.63 3.19
C THR A 107 -13.94 -35.11 3.34
N THR A 108 -14.90 -34.20 3.33
CA THR A 108 -16.27 -34.56 2.96
C THR A 108 -16.39 -34.49 1.43
N PRO A 109 -16.91 -35.53 0.74
CA PRO A 109 -17.13 -35.45 -0.71
C PRO A 109 -18.22 -34.41 -0.99
N SER A 110 -17.82 -33.19 -1.35
CA SER A 110 -18.73 -32.20 -1.88
C SER A 110 -19.08 -32.58 -3.31
N ALA A 111 -20.37 -32.70 -3.62
CA ALA A 111 -20.84 -32.82 -4.99
C ALA A 111 -20.28 -31.65 -5.81
N ARG A 112 -19.74 -31.91 -7.01
CA ARG A 112 -19.24 -30.86 -7.90
C ARG A 112 -20.40 -30.00 -8.39
N VAL A 113 -20.75 -28.97 -7.61
CA VAL A 113 -21.63 -27.89 -8.06
C VAL A 113 -20.76 -26.98 -8.92
N GLN A 114 -21.08 -26.85 -10.21
CA GLN A 114 -20.49 -25.81 -11.05
C GLN A 114 -21.01 -24.46 -10.55
N THR A 115 -20.12 -23.65 -9.99
CA THR A 115 -20.43 -22.26 -9.60
C THR A 115 -20.04 -21.31 -10.71
N GLU A 116 -20.93 -20.38 -11.05
CA GLU A 116 -20.65 -19.32 -12.02
C GLU A 116 -20.07 -18.09 -11.33
N SER A 117 -19.20 -17.36 -12.06
CA SER A 117 -18.66 -16.08 -11.58
C SER A 117 -19.78 -15.09 -11.28
N GLN A 118 -19.78 -14.54 -10.07
CA GLN A 118 -20.71 -13.50 -9.63
C GLN A 118 -20.21 -12.07 -9.91
N LEU A 119 -19.14 -11.89 -10.68
CA LEU A 119 -18.63 -10.55 -11.02
C LEU A 119 -19.58 -9.85 -12.00
N GLY A 120 -20.20 -8.75 -11.56
CA GLY A 120 -21.18 -8.01 -12.36
C GLY A 120 -20.61 -7.03 -13.39
N GLN A 121 -19.32 -6.69 -13.31
CA GLN A 121 -18.72 -5.67 -14.18
C GLN A 121 -17.19 -5.84 -14.35
N TRP A 122 -16.64 -5.22 -15.39
CA TRP A 122 -15.20 -5.11 -15.63
C TRP A 122 -14.85 -3.70 -16.15
N PRO A 123 -13.70 -3.11 -15.77
CA PRO A 123 -12.69 -3.61 -14.82
C PRO A 123 -13.20 -3.64 -13.37
N CYS A 124 -12.55 -4.43 -12.51
CA CYS A 124 -12.86 -4.47 -11.08
C CYS A 124 -11.89 -3.66 -10.20
N GLN A 125 -10.73 -3.27 -10.71
CA GLN A 125 -9.74 -2.51 -9.93
C GLN A 125 -10.20 -1.07 -9.68
N ILE A 126 -10.17 -0.60 -8.43
CA ILE A 126 -10.58 0.76 -8.03
C ILE A 126 -9.83 1.81 -8.87
N LYS A 127 -8.54 1.60 -9.17
CA LYS A 127 -7.74 2.52 -10.00
C LYS A 127 -8.20 2.60 -11.45
N LEU A 128 -8.82 1.55 -11.98
CA LEU A 128 -9.19 1.45 -13.39
C LEU A 128 -10.66 1.77 -13.67
N VAL A 129 -11.57 1.57 -12.70
CA VAL A 129 -12.99 1.84 -12.92
C VAL A 129 -13.25 3.33 -13.21
N PRO A 130 -14.08 3.67 -14.23
CA PRO A 130 -14.56 5.04 -14.42
C PRO A 130 -15.44 5.47 -13.25
N THR A 131 -15.38 6.75 -12.86
CA THR A 131 -16.13 7.23 -11.68
C THR A 131 -17.62 7.43 -11.91
N ASN A 132 -18.09 7.38 -13.15
CA ASN A 132 -19.47 7.60 -13.59
C ASN A 132 -20.00 6.46 -14.47
N ALA A 133 -19.48 5.25 -14.30
CA ALA A 133 -19.92 4.10 -15.08
C ALA A 133 -21.39 3.73 -14.78
N LEU A 134 -22.17 3.43 -15.83
CA LEU A 134 -23.62 3.19 -15.74
C LEU A 134 -24.00 2.05 -14.78
N TYR A 135 -23.15 1.04 -14.63
CA TYR A 135 -23.42 -0.08 -13.73
C TYR A 135 -23.44 0.33 -12.25
N PHE A 136 -22.96 1.53 -11.87
CA PHE A 136 -23.07 2.03 -10.50
C PHE A 136 -24.46 2.59 -10.17
N ASP A 137 -25.29 2.90 -11.16
CA ASP A 137 -26.61 3.45 -10.90
C ASP A 137 -27.54 2.39 -10.28
N GLY A 138 -28.09 2.68 -9.11
CA GLY A 138 -28.86 1.73 -8.32
C GLY A 138 -28.03 0.57 -7.77
N ALA A 139 -26.70 0.66 -7.73
CA ALA A 139 -25.86 -0.48 -7.33
C ALA A 139 -25.80 -0.69 -5.81
N LYS A 140 -25.72 -1.95 -5.40
CA LYS A 140 -25.11 -2.35 -4.12
C LYS A 140 -23.61 -2.43 -4.35
N LEU A 141 -22.83 -1.57 -3.72
CA LEU A 141 -21.40 -1.48 -3.93
C LEU A 141 -20.64 -2.38 -2.95
N LEU A 142 -19.75 -3.23 -3.47
CA LEU A 142 -18.77 -3.97 -2.70
C LEU A 142 -17.40 -3.37 -2.94
N ILE A 143 -16.74 -2.92 -1.86
CA ILE A 143 -15.35 -2.46 -1.86
C ILE A 143 -14.54 -3.53 -1.13
N ALA A 144 -13.68 -4.27 -1.83
CA ALA A 144 -12.97 -5.40 -1.23
C ALA A 144 -11.44 -5.28 -1.34
N ALA A 145 -10.72 -5.73 -0.31
CA ALA A 145 -9.27 -5.84 -0.37
C ALA A 145 -8.85 -6.95 -1.36
N ASP A 146 -7.80 -6.76 -2.15
CA ASP A 146 -7.40 -7.74 -3.18
C ASP A 146 -7.22 -9.17 -2.65
N CYS A 147 -6.59 -9.31 -1.48
CA CYS A 147 -6.33 -10.60 -0.86
C CYS A 147 -7.58 -11.29 -0.29
N SER A 148 -8.68 -10.57 -0.11
CA SER A 148 -9.90 -11.13 0.51
C SER A 148 -10.53 -12.25 -0.33
N ALA A 149 -10.51 -12.13 -1.66
CA ALA A 149 -11.04 -13.16 -2.55
C ALA A 149 -10.20 -14.45 -2.55
N TYR A 150 -8.91 -14.33 -2.20
CA TYR A 150 -8.00 -15.47 -2.11
C TYR A 150 -7.98 -16.10 -0.71
N ALA A 151 -8.28 -15.32 0.33
CA ALA A 151 -8.40 -15.83 1.69
C ALA A 151 -9.78 -16.48 1.94
N TYR A 152 -10.87 -15.88 1.44
CA TYR A 152 -12.23 -16.33 1.71
C TYR A 152 -12.85 -17.05 0.51
N ALA A 153 -12.97 -18.37 0.62
CA ALA A 153 -13.35 -19.25 -0.48
C ALA A 153 -14.72 -18.93 -1.11
N ARG A 154 -15.67 -18.41 -0.33
CA ARG A 154 -17.04 -18.13 -0.79
C ARG A 154 -17.26 -16.67 -1.22
N MET A 155 -16.20 -15.95 -1.57
CA MET A 155 -16.27 -14.52 -1.92
C MET A 155 -17.33 -14.19 -2.98
N HIS A 156 -17.37 -14.98 -4.05
CA HIS A 156 -18.34 -14.79 -5.12
C HIS A 156 -19.79 -14.95 -4.63
N GLU A 157 -20.04 -15.98 -3.82
CA GLU A 157 -21.37 -16.34 -3.34
C GLU A 157 -21.89 -15.37 -2.28
N ASP A 158 -21.08 -15.09 -1.26
CA ASP A 158 -21.55 -14.43 -0.06
C ASP A 158 -21.40 -12.89 -0.15
N PHE A 159 -20.48 -12.40 -0.99
CA PHE A 159 -20.22 -10.96 -1.10
C PHE A 159 -20.50 -10.37 -2.49
N MET A 160 -20.08 -11.02 -3.58
CA MET A 160 -20.16 -10.42 -4.93
C MET A 160 -21.55 -10.56 -5.56
N ARG A 161 -22.27 -11.63 -5.26
CA ARG A 161 -23.60 -11.93 -5.81
C ARG A 161 -24.55 -10.72 -5.69
N GLY A 162 -24.99 -10.20 -6.83
CA GLY A 162 -25.91 -9.06 -6.91
C GLY A 162 -25.30 -7.71 -6.51
N LYS A 163 -23.96 -7.58 -6.51
CA LYS A 163 -23.24 -6.35 -6.18
C LYS A 163 -22.24 -5.97 -7.27
N ILE A 164 -21.97 -4.67 -7.38
CA ILE A 164 -20.86 -4.15 -8.18
C ILE A 164 -19.61 -4.20 -7.33
N THR A 165 -18.60 -4.95 -7.76
CA THR A 165 -17.45 -5.30 -6.93
C THR A 165 -16.19 -4.58 -7.38
N ILE A 166 -15.74 -3.59 -6.60
CA ILE A 166 -14.46 -2.93 -6.84
C ILE A 166 -13.41 -3.36 -5.81
N ILE A 167 -12.20 -3.64 -6.27
CA ILE A 167 -11.10 -4.17 -5.46
C ILE A 167 -9.88 -3.25 -5.46
N GLY A 168 -9.11 -3.28 -4.39
CA GLY A 168 -7.79 -2.65 -4.37
C GLY A 168 -7.05 -2.83 -3.05
N CYS A 169 -5.75 -2.54 -3.06
CA CYS A 169 -4.88 -2.64 -1.90
C CYS A 169 -4.05 -1.36 -1.74
N PRO A 170 -4.41 -0.44 -0.83
CA PRO A 170 -3.71 0.83 -0.65
C PRO A 170 -2.19 0.68 -0.43
N LYS A 171 -1.76 -0.44 0.19
CA LYS A 171 -0.34 -0.77 0.38
C LYS A 171 0.38 -1.05 -0.94
N LEU A 172 -0.22 -1.85 -1.82
CA LEU A 172 0.38 -2.20 -3.11
C LEU A 172 0.26 -1.07 -4.12
N ASP A 173 -0.85 -0.34 -4.04
CA ASP A 173 -1.16 0.74 -4.96
C ASP A 173 -0.52 2.08 -4.61
N SER A 174 0.03 2.18 -3.40
CA SER A 174 0.69 3.37 -2.84
C SER A 174 -0.16 4.63 -2.98
N ILE A 175 -1.47 4.52 -2.73
CA ILE A 175 -2.45 5.60 -2.93
C ILE A 175 -3.56 5.56 -1.87
N ASP A 176 -4.14 6.73 -1.56
CA ASP A 176 -5.39 6.86 -0.81
C ASP A 176 -6.59 6.85 -1.79
N TYR A 177 -7.51 5.92 -1.61
CA TYR A 177 -8.70 5.79 -2.45
C TYR A 177 -9.82 6.80 -2.15
N SER A 178 -9.69 7.60 -1.09
CA SER A 178 -10.76 8.47 -0.58
C SER A 178 -11.37 9.34 -1.67
N GLU A 179 -10.56 10.06 -2.45
CA GLU A 179 -11.06 10.98 -3.47
C GLU A 179 -11.82 10.26 -4.58
N LYS A 180 -11.25 9.20 -5.13
CA LYS A 180 -11.88 8.44 -6.21
C LYS A 180 -13.18 7.75 -5.75
N LEU A 181 -13.17 7.18 -4.55
CA LEU A 181 -14.38 6.60 -3.96
C LEU A 181 -15.43 7.68 -3.68
N THR A 182 -15.04 8.88 -3.25
CA THR A 182 -15.95 10.01 -3.07
C THR A 182 -16.64 10.34 -4.38
N GLN A 183 -15.89 10.46 -5.48
CA GLN A 183 -16.43 10.73 -6.81
C GLN A 183 -17.39 9.63 -7.27
N ILE A 184 -17.04 8.35 -7.09
CA ILE A 184 -17.93 7.22 -7.42
C ILE A 184 -19.23 7.32 -6.63
N ILE A 185 -19.17 7.55 -5.33
CA ILE A 185 -20.38 7.60 -4.49
C ILE A 185 -21.22 8.85 -4.80
N GLN A 186 -20.58 10.00 -4.99
CA GLN A 186 -21.24 11.27 -5.24
C GLN A 186 -21.93 11.30 -6.61
N ASN A 187 -21.31 10.73 -7.65
CA ASN A 187 -21.81 10.80 -9.02
C ASN A 187 -22.87 9.74 -9.37
N ASN A 188 -23.08 8.73 -8.52
CA ASN A 188 -23.97 7.59 -8.84
C ASN A 188 -24.99 7.32 -7.73
N ASN A 189 -26.12 6.68 -8.06
CA ASN A 189 -27.12 6.30 -7.06
C ASN A 189 -26.76 4.97 -6.37
N ILE A 190 -25.89 5.02 -5.36
CA ILE A 190 -25.47 3.82 -4.61
C ILE A 190 -26.49 3.49 -3.50
N GLN A 191 -27.04 2.27 -3.52
CA GLN A 191 -28.03 1.80 -2.54
C GLN A 191 -27.41 1.44 -1.19
N SER A 192 -26.24 0.80 -1.21
CA SER A 192 -25.52 0.39 0.00
C SER A 192 -24.05 0.15 -0.30
N VAL A 193 -23.21 0.22 0.75
CA VAL A 193 -21.78 -0.08 0.65
C VAL A 193 -21.40 -1.21 1.61
N THR A 194 -20.83 -2.28 1.08
CA THR A 194 -20.16 -3.32 1.90
C THR A 194 -18.65 -3.15 1.72
N VAL A 195 -17.91 -3.02 2.82
CA VAL A 195 -16.45 -3.03 2.79
C VAL A 195 -15.96 -4.38 3.31
N VAL A 196 -15.27 -5.15 2.48
CA VAL A 196 -14.63 -6.40 2.89
C VAL A 196 -13.13 -6.17 3.01
N ARG A 197 -12.62 -6.30 4.22
CA ARG A 197 -11.21 -6.07 4.54
C ARG A 197 -10.58 -7.28 5.21
N MET A 198 -9.26 -7.36 5.18
CA MET A 198 -8.54 -8.34 6.00
C MET A 198 -8.26 -7.79 7.41
N GLU A 199 -8.06 -8.70 8.38
CA GLU A 199 -7.68 -8.36 9.77
C GLU A 199 -6.34 -7.63 9.87
N VAL A 200 -5.50 -7.75 8.84
CA VAL A 200 -4.21 -7.09 8.78
C VAL A 200 -4.37 -5.56 8.68
N PRO A 201 -3.49 -4.78 9.33
CA PRO A 201 -3.66 -3.33 9.42
C PRO A 201 -3.42 -2.60 8.10
N CYS A 202 -2.77 -3.23 7.10
CA CYS A 202 -2.68 -2.63 5.77
C CYS A 202 -4.04 -2.42 5.11
N CYS A 203 -5.08 -3.16 5.51
CA CYS A 203 -6.45 -2.94 5.05
C CYS A 203 -7.18 -1.81 5.78
N GLY A 204 -6.60 -1.26 6.86
CA GLY A 204 -7.17 -0.10 7.56
C GLY A 204 -7.26 1.15 6.66
N GLY A 205 -6.33 1.30 5.70
CA GLY A 205 -6.38 2.37 4.71
C GLY A 205 -7.60 2.27 3.78
N LEU A 206 -8.02 1.05 3.42
CA LEU A 206 -9.19 0.83 2.55
C LEU A 206 -10.48 1.18 3.29
N GLU A 207 -10.59 0.74 4.54
CA GLU A 207 -11.71 1.06 5.42
C GLU A 207 -11.83 2.58 5.65
N LEU A 208 -10.72 3.23 5.97
CA LEU A 208 -10.68 4.68 6.18
C LEU A 208 -11.09 5.44 4.92
N ALA A 209 -10.58 5.03 3.75
CA ALA A 209 -10.92 5.64 2.48
C ALA A 209 -12.41 5.53 2.16
N ALA A 210 -13.01 4.36 2.39
CA ALA A 210 -14.45 4.16 2.20
C ALA A 210 -15.29 5.02 3.16
N LYS A 211 -14.92 5.09 4.45
CA LYS A 211 -15.62 5.94 5.43
C LYS A 211 -15.54 7.43 5.07
N LYS A 212 -14.35 7.91 4.73
CA LYS A 212 -14.14 9.29 4.27
C LYS A 212 -14.98 9.58 3.03
N ALA A 213 -15.01 8.67 2.07
CA ALA A 213 -15.79 8.83 0.86
C ALA A 213 -17.31 8.89 1.11
N LEU A 214 -17.82 8.03 1.99
CA LEU A 214 -19.22 8.07 2.42
C LEU A 214 -19.55 9.42 3.08
N GLN A 215 -18.71 9.88 4.02
CA GLN A 215 -18.89 11.17 4.69
C GLN A 215 -18.84 12.35 3.72
N ALA A 216 -17.84 12.38 2.83
CA ALA A 216 -17.62 13.46 1.89
C ALA A 216 -18.64 13.48 0.74
N SER A 217 -19.27 12.36 0.41
CA SER A 217 -20.25 12.27 -0.67
C SER A 217 -21.53 13.08 -0.42
N GLY A 218 -21.81 13.45 0.84
CA GLY A 218 -23.05 14.12 1.25
C GLY A 218 -24.29 13.23 1.16
N LYS A 219 -24.16 11.92 0.89
CA LYS A 219 -25.27 10.97 0.76
C LYS A 219 -25.43 10.13 2.02
N PHE A 220 -26.69 9.87 2.40
CA PHE A 220 -27.02 8.96 3.48
C PHE A 220 -27.15 7.54 2.94
N ILE A 221 -26.06 6.77 2.98
CA ILE A 221 -25.99 5.42 2.43
C ILE A 221 -25.72 4.42 3.57
N PRO A 222 -26.55 3.36 3.72
CA PRO A 222 -26.26 2.30 4.69
C PRO A 222 -24.98 1.56 4.30
N TRP A 223 -24.11 1.34 5.27
CA TRP A 223 -22.83 0.68 5.03
C TRP A 223 -22.45 -0.27 6.17
N GLN A 224 -21.60 -1.23 5.85
CA GLN A 224 -21.07 -2.20 6.81
C GLN A 224 -19.62 -2.57 6.48
N ILE A 225 -18.88 -3.03 7.49
CA ILE A 225 -17.53 -3.55 7.35
C ILE A 225 -17.55 -5.01 7.75
N VAL A 226 -16.93 -5.85 6.93
CA VAL A 226 -16.70 -7.26 7.22
C VAL A 226 -15.21 -7.51 7.22
N THR A 227 -14.72 -8.08 8.31
CA THR A 227 -13.29 -8.37 8.48
C THR A 227 -13.06 -9.87 8.27
N ILE A 228 -12.08 -10.20 7.44
CA ILE A 228 -11.68 -11.56 7.12
C ILE A 228 -10.31 -11.83 7.75
N SER A 229 -10.21 -12.91 8.50
CA SER A 229 -8.95 -13.36 9.09
C SER A 229 -7.99 -13.91 8.03
N LEU A 230 -6.71 -14.06 8.39
CA LEU A 230 -5.71 -14.65 7.51
C LEU A 230 -6.07 -16.08 7.08
N ASP A 231 -6.75 -16.85 7.93
CA ASP A 231 -7.24 -18.21 7.65
C ASP A 231 -8.64 -18.25 6.99
N GLY A 232 -9.16 -17.11 6.53
CA GLY A 232 -10.36 -17.09 5.70
C GLY A 232 -11.68 -17.22 6.46
N LYS A 233 -11.72 -16.84 7.74
CA LYS A 233 -12.94 -16.75 8.55
C LYS A 233 -13.43 -15.30 8.61
N ILE A 234 -14.74 -15.12 8.74
CA ILE A 234 -15.31 -13.82 9.06
C ILE A 234 -15.14 -13.59 10.56
N LEU A 235 -14.62 -12.42 10.94
CA LEU A 235 -14.50 -11.97 12.32
C LEU A 235 -15.72 -11.13 12.70
N GLU A 236 -16.30 -11.42 13.86
CA GLU A 236 -17.40 -10.67 14.49
C GLU A 236 -16.94 -9.32 15.05
#